data_AF-A0A2G9MC37-F1
#
_entry.id   AF-A0A2G9MC37-F1
#
_cell.length_a   1.000
_cell.length_b   1.000
_cell.length_c   1.000
_cell.angle_alpha   90.00
_cell.angle_beta   90.00
_cell.angle_gamma   90.00
#
_symmetry.space_group_name_H-M   'P 1'
#
loop_
_entity.id
_entity.type
_entity.pdbx_description
1 polymer ?
#
loop_
_entity_poly.entity_id
_entity_poly.type
_entity_poly.pdbx_seq_one_letter_code
_entity_poly.pdbx_strand_id
1 'polypeptide(L)'
;YGAYLAIKPSVACYSDADCDDSNPCTADTCINPGANESFCSKTPVVNGTACDDGLFCTAGDVCAGGVCRGAARDCSDSTACTVDSCDEAGDVCLNSPDDSFCDDSLYCNGAETCNALLGCQPGTPVDCDDGNECTAEGCNEDSNACEYIELADNTACTNGVCCSGSCTVGVLECPTSVMCWSSEYSYLKRATSQLRKFCKCAEGTYGYSSYSYSLGRKSAYQYIDSGDNENWEAMPVSTRNPAYRVRCSDGSWYYTNQDYYMG
;
A
#
# COMPACT_ATOMS: atom_id res chain seq x y z
N TYR A 1 -64.21 -20.64 61.96
CA TYR A 1 -64.18 -21.73 60.97
C TYR A 1 -63.01 -21.48 60.04
N GLY A 2 -61.83 -22.01 60.38
CA GLY A 2 -60.63 -21.86 59.56
C GLY A 2 -60.62 -22.91 58.45
N ALA A 3 -60.52 -22.45 57.21
CA ALA A 3 -60.29 -23.34 56.07
C ALA A 3 -58.82 -23.81 56.11
N TYR A 4 -58.59 -25.05 56.52
CA TYR A 4 -57.33 -25.73 56.24
C TYR A 4 -57.26 -25.93 54.72
N LEU A 5 -56.40 -25.16 54.04
CA LEU A 5 -55.91 -25.55 52.72
C LEU A 5 -55.19 -26.89 52.89
N ALA A 6 -55.81 -27.96 52.43
CA ALA A 6 -55.10 -29.22 52.22
C ALA A 6 -54.02 -28.94 51.18
N ILE A 7 -52.77 -28.80 51.64
CA ILE A 7 -51.61 -28.85 50.77
C ILE A 7 -51.71 -30.23 50.12
N LYS A 8 -52.07 -30.28 48.84
CA LYS A 8 -51.97 -31.53 48.09
C LYS A 8 -50.52 -31.94 48.18
N PRO A 9 -50.20 -33.14 48.68
CA PRO A 9 -48.83 -33.58 48.63
C PRO A 9 -48.40 -33.64 47.17
N SER A 10 -47.50 -32.73 46.80
CA SER A 10 -46.91 -32.72 45.47
C SER A 10 -45.75 -33.68 45.49
N VAL A 11 -46.00 -34.91 45.05
CA VAL A 11 -44.92 -35.82 44.67
C VAL A 11 -44.15 -35.15 43.52
N ALA A 12 -42.88 -34.84 43.74
CA ALA A 12 -41.98 -34.23 42.77
C ALA A 12 -41.40 -35.26 41.78
N CYS A 13 -41.20 -36.52 42.18
CA CYS A 13 -40.68 -37.58 41.31
C CYS A 13 -41.13 -38.98 41.76
N TYR A 14 -41.24 -39.90 40.79
CA TYR A 14 -41.57 -41.32 41.01
C TYR A 14 -40.40 -42.25 40.61
N SER A 15 -39.42 -41.73 39.88
CA SER A 15 -38.20 -42.43 39.46
C SER A 15 -37.09 -41.42 39.15
N ASP A 16 -35.86 -41.91 39.03
CA ASP A 16 -34.70 -41.11 38.63
C ASP A 16 -34.89 -40.44 37.26
N ALA A 17 -35.64 -41.08 36.34
CA ALA A 17 -35.95 -40.53 35.03
C ALA A 17 -36.81 -39.25 35.09
N ASP A 18 -37.60 -39.07 36.15
CA ASP A 18 -38.38 -37.83 36.34
C ASP A 18 -37.49 -36.65 36.77
N CYS A 19 -36.25 -36.95 37.16
CA CYS A 19 -35.28 -35.96 37.61
C CYS A 19 -34.31 -35.55 36.52
N ASP A 20 -34.33 -36.13 35.31
CA ASP A 20 -33.40 -35.80 34.22
C ASP A 20 -33.37 -34.30 33.90
N ASP A 21 -32.23 -33.63 34.08
CA ASP A 21 -32.03 -32.22 33.70
C ASP A 21 -31.22 -32.06 32.41
N SER A 22 -31.03 -33.15 31.67
CA SER A 22 -30.25 -33.22 30.44
C SER A 22 -28.78 -32.82 30.61
N ASN A 23 -28.28 -32.74 31.85
CA ASN A 23 -26.86 -32.53 32.11
C ASN A 23 -26.15 -33.88 32.27
N PRO A 24 -25.32 -34.31 31.30
CA PRO A 24 -24.60 -35.59 31.39
C PRO A 24 -23.58 -35.65 32.54
N CYS A 25 -23.27 -34.49 33.15
CA CYS A 25 -22.32 -34.38 34.25
C CYS A 25 -22.97 -34.38 35.64
N THR A 26 -24.27 -34.64 35.74
CA THR A 26 -24.95 -34.90 37.00
C THR A 26 -25.57 -36.30 37.01
N ALA A 27 -25.39 -37.00 38.13
CA ALA A 27 -26.19 -38.16 38.45
C ALA A 27 -27.49 -37.67 39.10
N ASP A 28 -28.59 -38.10 38.49
CA ASP A 28 -29.93 -37.59 38.77
C ASP A 28 -30.71 -38.63 39.55
N THR A 29 -30.94 -38.34 40.83
CA THR A 29 -31.55 -39.31 41.75
C THR A 29 -32.82 -38.76 42.35
N CYS A 30 -33.92 -39.50 42.22
CA CYS A 30 -35.16 -39.21 42.91
C CYS A 30 -35.07 -39.71 44.36
N ILE A 31 -35.06 -38.78 45.31
CA ILE A 31 -35.08 -39.10 46.74
C ILE A 31 -36.53 -39.24 47.20
N ASN A 32 -36.82 -40.32 47.94
CA ASN A 32 -38.17 -40.71 48.41
C ASN A 32 -39.23 -40.81 47.29
N PRO A 33 -39.05 -41.65 46.24
CA PRO A 33 -39.95 -41.71 45.09
C PRO A 33 -41.41 -42.00 45.49
N GLY A 34 -42.36 -41.26 44.92
CA GLY A 34 -43.79 -41.45 45.19
C GLY A 34 -44.29 -40.89 46.54
N ALA A 35 -43.41 -40.33 47.36
CA ALA A 35 -43.76 -39.74 48.65
C ALA A 35 -44.07 -38.24 48.53
N ASN A 36 -44.82 -37.73 49.50
CA ASN A 36 -45.24 -36.33 49.59
C ASN A 36 -44.07 -35.33 49.76
N GLU A 37 -42.89 -35.84 50.11
CA GLU A 37 -41.64 -35.09 50.33
C GLU A 37 -40.55 -35.53 49.34
N SER A 38 -40.91 -36.20 48.24
CA SER A 38 -39.96 -36.59 47.21
C SER A 38 -39.27 -35.36 46.61
N PHE A 39 -37.99 -35.44 46.26
CA PHE A 39 -37.25 -34.37 45.58
C PHE A 39 -36.12 -34.92 44.71
N CYS A 40 -35.68 -34.14 43.71
CA CYS A 40 -34.56 -34.49 42.84
C CYS A 40 -33.22 -34.04 43.44
N SER A 41 -32.28 -34.96 43.56
CA SER A 41 -30.90 -34.70 43.92
C SER A 41 -30.00 -34.81 42.69
N LYS A 42 -29.15 -33.81 42.51
CA LYS A 42 -28.18 -33.70 41.41
C LYS A 42 -26.78 -33.76 41.99
N THR A 43 -26.05 -34.83 41.71
CA THR A 43 -24.69 -35.00 42.21
C THR A 43 -23.71 -34.97 41.05
N PRO A 44 -22.68 -34.11 41.06
CA PRO A 44 -21.65 -34.12 40.02
C PRO A 44 -21.07 -35.52 39.82
N VAL A 45 -21.00 -35.97 38.57
CA VAL A 45 -20.25 -37.18 38.23
C VAL A 45 -18.75 -36.94 38.39
N VAL A 46 -17.97 -38.03 38.34
CA VAL A 46 -16.51 -37.97 38.52
C VAL A 46 -15.88 -37.05 37.47
N ASN A 47 -14.97 -36.17 37.90
CA ASN A 47 -14.23 -35.31 36.98
C ASN A 47 -13.42 -36.14 35.98
N GLY A 48 -13.43 -35.73 34.71
CA GLY A 48 -12.79 -36.49 33.62
C GLY A 48 -13.69 -37.56 32.99
N THR A 49 -14.92 -37.76 33.48
CA THR A 49 -15.92 -38.58 32.78
C THR A 49 -16.23 -37.93 31.43
N ALA A 50 -16.16 -38.70 30.34
CA ALA A 50 -16.52 -38.20 29.02
C ALA A 50 -17.98 -37.76 28.99
N CYS A 51 -18.23 -36.62 28.34
CA CYS A 51 -19.55 -36.07 28.11
C CYS A 51 -19.57 -35.37 26.74
N ASP A 52 -20.68 -34.73 26.40
CA ASP A 52 -20.84 -33.91 25.21
C ASP A 52 -21.50 -32.60 25.68
N ASP A 53 -20.84 -31.46 25.48
CA ASP A 53 -21.39 -30.16 25.88
C ASP A 53 -22.33 -29.57 24.82
N GLY A 54 -22.53 -30.30 23.72
CA GLY A 54 -23.40 -29.95 22.61
C GLY A 54 -22.88 -28.81 21.76
N LEU A 55 -21.66 -28.33 22.01
CA LEU A 55 -21.04 -27.28 21.23
C LEU A 55 -20.11 -27.89 20.18
N PHE A 56 -20.19 -27.39 18.95
CA PHE A 56 -19.29 -27.81 17.91
C PHE A 56 -17.88 -27.29 18.21
N CYS A 57 -17.66 -26.05 18.60
CA CYS A 57 -16.30 -25.51 18.72
C CYS A 57 -15.51 -26.00 19.94
N THR A 58 -16.01 -26.97 20.67
CA THR A 58 -15.33 -27.71 21.74
C THR A 58 -15.04 -29.15 21.30
N ALA A 59 -14.00 -29.74 21.86
CA ALA A 59 -13.66 -31.14 21.63
C ALA A 59 -13.07 -31.79 22.88
N GLY A 60 -13.24 -33.11 22.97
CA GLY A 60 -12.73 -33.89 24.09
C GLY A 60 -13.43 -33.55 25.40
N ASP A 61 -14.75 -33.36 25.36
CA ASP A 61 -15.50 -32.83 26.48
C ASP A 61 -15.51 -33.80 27.66
N VAL A 62 -15.26 -33.21 28.83
CA VAL A 62 -15.20 -33.95 30.08
C VAL A 62 -15.91 -33.20 31.19
N CYS A 63 -16.53 -33.96 32.07
CA CYS A 63 -17.15 -33.40 33.26
C CYS A 63 -16.10 -32.79 34.18
N ALA A 64 -16.34 -31.55 34.60
CA ALA A 64 -15.52 -30.87 35.59
C ALA A 64 -16.41 -30.04 36.52
N GLY A 65 -16.54 -30.47 37.77
CA GLY A 65 -17.37 -29.79 38.76
C GLY A 65 -18.86 -29.83 38.42
N GLY A 66 -19.33 -30.90 37.75
CA GLY A 66 -20.75 -31.07 37.38
C GLY A 66 -21.16 -30.36 36.09
N VAL A 67 -20.21 -29.79 35.34
CA VAL A 67 -20.44 -29.14 34.05
C VAL A 67 -19.65 -29.87 32.97
N CYS A 68 -20.29 -30.13 31.84
CA CYS A 68 -19.60 -30.63 30.65
C CYS A 68 -18.89 -29.48 29.94
N ARG A 69 -17.61 -29.66 29.61
CA ARG A 69 -16.83 -28.68 28.85
C ARG A 69 -15.70 -29.34 28.08
N GLY A 70 -15.46 -28.89 26.86
CA GLY A 70 -14.29 -29.26 26.07
C GLY A 70 -13.16 -28.26 26.04
N ALA A 71 -12.08 -28.65 25.36
CA ALA A 71 -11.06 -27.72 24.89
C ALA A 71 -11.51 -27.09 23.57
N ALA A 72 -10.99 -25.91 23.23
CA ALA A 72 -11.25 -25.30 21.93
C ALA A 72 -10.86 -26.27 20.80
N ARG A 73 -11.76 -26.45 19.85
CA ARG A 73 -11.51 -27.28 18.67
C ARG A 73 -10.37 -26.69 17.86
N ASP A 74 -9.43 -27.55 17.49
CA ASP A 74 -8.39 -27.22 16.53
C ASP A 74 -8.99 -27.21 15.12
N CYS A 75 -9.12 -26.02 14.54
CA CYS A 75 -9.55 -25.81 13.16
C CYS A 75 -8.39 -25.55 12.21
N SER A 76 -7.14 -25.71 12.66
CA SER A 76 -5.97 -25.37 11.85
C SER A 76 -5.88 -26.26 10.61
N ASP A 77 -5.70 -25.66 9.44
CA ASP A 77 -5.60 -26.42 8.17
C ASP A 77 -4.16 -26.58 7.66
N SER A 78 -3.19 -26.19 8.48
CA SER A 78 -1.75 -26.18 8.19
C SER A 78 -1.29 -25.22 7.08
N THR A 79 -2.19 -24.38 6.55
CA THR A 79 -1.86 -23.32 5.60
C THR A 79 -1.47 -22.06 6.37
N ALA A 80 -0.20 -21.66 6.30
CA ALA A 80 0.31 -20.57 7.14
C ALA A 80 -0.33 -19.19 6.89
N CYS A 81 -1.00 -19.01 5.75
CA CYS A 81 -1.61 -17.73 5.36
C CYS A 81 -3.13 -17.68 5.53
N THR A 82 -3.75 -18.68 6.16
CA THR A 82 -5.17 -18.64 6.49
C THR A 82 -5.38 -18.15 7.93
N VAL A 83 -6.48 -17.43 8.12
CA VAL A 83 -7.05 -17.17 9.44
C VAL A 83 -8.05 -18.28 9.74
N ASP A 84 -7.67 -19.12 10.69
CA ASP A 84 -8.45 -20.28 11.10
C ASP A 84 -9.39 -19.90 12.25
N SER A 85 -10.65 -20.28 12.12
CA SER A 85 -11.68 -19.98 13.11
C SER A 85 -12.72 -21.09 13.16
N CYS A 86 -13.39 -21.21 14.30
CA CYS A 86 -14.50 -22.14 14.46
C CYS A 86 -15.81 -21.36 14.52
N ASP A 87 -16.76 -21.72 13.65
CA ASP A 87 -18.10 -21.16 13.64
C ASP A 87 -19.09 -22.14 14.29
N GLU A 88 -19.52 -21.76 15.50
CA GLU A 88 -20.49 -22.51 16.28
C GLU A 88 -21.89 -22.50 15.66
N ALA A 89 -22.27 -21.43 14.96
CA ALA A 89 -23.61 -21.34 14.38
C ALA A 89 -23.75 -22.22 13.12
N GLY A 90 -22.63 -22.44 12.43
CA GLY A 90 -22.56 -23.23 11.21
C GLY A 90 -22.05 -24.66 11.40
N ASP A 91 -21.66 -25.05 12.63
CA ASP A 91 -20.98 -26.31 12.94
C ASP A 91 -19.81 -26.60 11.97
N VAL A 92 -18.96 -25.60 11.74
CA VAL A 92 -17.91 -25.68 10.71
C VAL A 92 -16.62 -24.96 11.10
N CYS A 93 -15.48 -25.51 10.68
CA CYS A 93 -14.20 -24.82 10.71
C CYS A 93 -14.06 -23.95 9.45
N LEU A 94 -13.69 -22.69 9.63
CA LEU A 94 -13.51 -21.71 8.57
C LEU A 94 -12.04 -21.31 8.49
N ASN A 95 -11.46 -21.43 7.29
CA ASN A 95 -10.08 -21.03 7.03
C ASN A 95 -10.11 -19.99 5.91
N SER A 96 -9.95 -18.73 6.29
CA SER A 96 -10.06 -17.61 5.35
C SER A 96 -8.67 -17.18 4.90
N PRO A 97 -8.35 -17.19 3.60
CA PRO A 97 -7.08 -16.66 3.10
C PRO A 97 -6.88 -15.20 3.48
N ASP A 98 -5.67 -14.86 3.90
CA ASP A 98 -5.27 -13.49 4.18
C ASP A 98 -3.86 -13.23 3.62
N ASP A 99 -3.81 -12.41 2.57
CA ASP A 99 -2.58 -12.09 1.84
C ASP A 99 -1.53 -11.40 2.72
N SER A 100 -1.92 -10.76 3.84
CA SER A 100 -0.99 -10.05 4.72
C SER A 100 0.01 -10.97 5.44
N PHE A 101 -0.26 -12.28 5.48
CA PHE A 101 0.69 -13.27 6.00
C PHE A 101 1.73 -13.71 4.97
N CYS A 102 1.60 -13.29 3.71
CA CYS A 102 2.47 -13.71 2.61
C CYS A 102 3.51 -12.69 2.19
N ASP A 103 3.45 -11.46 2.72
CA ASP A 103 4.42 -10.40 2.41
C ASP A 103 5.85 -10.86 2.72
N ASP A 104 6.67 -10.98 1.69
CA ASP A 104 8.07 -11.38 1.79
C ASP A 104 9.03 -10.17 1.86
N SER A 105 8.46 -8.96 1.93
CA SER A 105 9.16 -7.68 1.94
C SER A 105 9.99 -7.38 0.69
N LEU A 106 9.74 -8.07 -0.42
CA LEU A 106 10.24 -7.71 -1.74
C LEU A 106 9.13 -6.99 -2.50
N TYR A 107 9.42 -5.78 -2.97
CA TYR A 107 8.48 -4.98 -3.74
C TYR A 107 8.46 -5.42 -5.21
N CYS A 108 9.62 -5.79 -5.79
CA CYS A 108 9.74 -5.93 -7.25
C CYS A 108 9.22 -7.26 -7.81
N ASN A 109 9.12 -8.32 -7.00
CA ASN A 109 8.42 -9.56 -7.36
C ASN A 109 6.89 -9.44 -7.26
N GLY A 110 6.40 -8.30 -6.73
CA GLY A 110 4.99 -7.95 -6.62
C GLY A 110 4.27 -8.63 -5.47
N ALA A 111 3.07 -8.15 -5.16
CA ALA A 111 2.33 -8.61 -3.99
C ALA A 111 1.97 -10.10 -4.05
N GLU A 112 2.40 -10.84 -3.03
CA GLU A 112 2.06 -12.22 -2.80
C GLU A 112 0.58 -12.38 -2.47
N THR A 113 0.04 -13.55 -2.80
CA THR A 113 -1.36 -13.88 -2.50
C THR A 113 -1.44 -15.18 -1.73
N CYS A 114 -2.37 -15.23 -0.78
CA CYS A 114 -2.67 -16.46 -0.08
C CYS A 114 -3.60 -17.33 -0.91
N ASN A 115 -3.14 -18.53 -1.21
CA ASN A 115 -4.00 -19.59 -1.70
C ASN A 115 -4.39 -20.52 -0.54
N ALA A 116 -5.69 -20.71 -0.32
CA ALA A 116 -6.24 -21.53 0.76
C ALA A 116 -5.74 -22.99 0.79
N LEU A 117 -5.18 -23.50 -0.30
CA LEU A 117 -4.70 -24.88 -0.41
C LEU A 117 -3.19 -24.97 -0.65
N LEU A 118 -2.63 -24.03 -1.40
CA LEU A 118 -1.24 -24.04 -1.83
C LEU A 118 -0.33 -23.15 -0.97
N GLY A 119 -0.90 -22.38 -0.03
CA GLY A 119 -0.18 -21.40 0.78
C GLY A 119 0.18 -20.15 -0.01
N CYS A 120 1.18 -19.42 0.47
CA CYS A 120 1.63 -18.18 -0.16
C CYS A 120 2.14 -18.43 -1.58
N GLN A 121 1.54 -17.71 -2.53
CA GLN A 121 1.92 -17.73 -3.93
C GLN A 121 2.70 -16.45 -4.25
N PRO A 122 3.78 -16.56 -5.04
CA PRO A 122 4.54 -15.40 -5.47
C PRO A 122 3.66 -14.43 -6.26
N GLY A 123 3.93 -13.14 -6.11
CA GLY A 123 3.28 -12.09 -6.89
C GLY A 123 3.63 -12.09 -8.36
N THR A 124 3.03 -11.13 -9.07
CA THR A 124 3.44 -10.79 -10.45
C THR A 124 4.47 -9.66 -10.36
N PRO A 125 5.68 -9.83 -10.94
CA PRO A 125 6.71 -8.79 -10.88
C PRO A 125 6.19 -7.42 -11.33
N VAL A 126 6.63 -6.38 -10.64
CA VAL A 126 6.27 -4.99 -10.94
C VAL A 126 6.78 -4.65 -12.34
N ASP A 127 5.87 -4.24 -13.22
CA ASP A 127 6.21 -3.73 -14.54
C ASP A 127 6.51 -2.22 -14.44
N CYS A 128 7.77 -1.88 -14.73
CA CYS A 128 8.26 -0.51 -14.64
C CYS A 128 8.36 0.19 -16.00
N ASP A 129 8.00 -0.48 -17.10
CA ASP A 129 8.02 0.13 -18.44
C ASP A 129 7.07 1.34 -18.50
N ASP A 130 7.61 2.53 -18.76
CA ASP A 130 6.86 3.78 -18.90
C ASP A 130 6.47 4.08 -20.36
N GLY A 131 6.85 3.19 -21.29
CA GLY A 131 6.63 3.31 -22.72
C GLY A 131 7.62 4.25 -23.43
N ASN A 132 8.65 4.76 -22.75
CA ASN A 132 9.67 5.60 -23.34
C ASN A 132 10.92 4.79 -23.72
N GLU A 133 11.11 4.57 -25.02
CA GLU A 133 12.28 3.84 -25.55
C GLU A 133 13.64 4.49 -25.25
N CYS A 134 13.64 5.71 -24.70
CA CYS A 134 14.84 6.46 -24.34
C CYS A 134 15.17 6.45 -22.85
N THR A 135 14.44 5.65 -22.07
CA THR A 135 14.77 5.32 -20.70
C THR A 135 15.13 3.85 -20.58
N ALA A 136 15.92 3.53 -19.57
CA ALA A 136 16.07 2.17 -19.07
C ALA A 136 15.44 2.12 -17.69
N GLU A 137 14.37 1.35 -17.57
CA GLU A 137 13.56 1.23 -16.37
C GLU A 137 14.05 0.04 -15.54
N GLY A 138 13.97 0.19 -14.23
CA GLY A 138 14.32 -0.85 -13.29
C GLY A 138 13.50 -0.71 -12.02
N CYS A 139 13.10 -1.84 -11.47
CA CYS A 139 12.53 -1.85 -10.13
C CYS A 139 13.65 -1.87 -9.08
N ASN A 140 13.50 -1.04 -8.05
CA ASN A 140 14.46 -0.89 -6.96
C ASN A 140 13.83 -1.27 -5.62
N GLU A 141 14.39 -2.29 -4.98
CA GLU A 141 13.96 -2.80 -3.67
C GLU A 141 14.32 -1.88 -2.49
N ASP A 142 15.39 -1.09 -2.61
CA ASP A 142 15.79 -0.17 -1.54
C ASP A 142 14.82 1.02 -1.43
N SER A 143 14.25 1.46 -2.57
CA SER A 143 13.30 2.57 -2.63
C SER A 143 11.84 2.14 -2.78
N ASN A 144 11.57 0.83 -2.94
CA ASN A 144 10.26 0.26 -3.25
C ASN A 144 9.56 1.01 -4.38
N ALA A 145 10.29 1.25 -5.48
CA ALA A 145 9.82 2.07 -6.58
C ALA A 145 10.39 1.65 -7.93
N CYS A 146 9.66 1.98 -8.99
CA CYS A 146 10.20 2.03 -10.33
C CYS A 146 11.09 3.25 -10.48
N GLU A 147 12.32 3.02 -10.91
CA GLU A 147 13.31 4.03 -11.23
C GLU A 147 13.71 3.91 -12.69
N TYR A 148 14.21 5.01 -13.26
CA TYR A 148 14.67 5.01 -14.63
C TYR A 148 15.98 5.77 -14.76
N ILE A 149 16.77 5.37 -15.76
CA ILE A 149 17.97 6.08 -16.18
C ILE A 149 17.78 6.48 -17.64
N GLU A 150 18.01 7.76 -17.92
CA GLU A 150 18.02 8.24 -19.30
C GLU A 150 19.11 7.54 -20.11
N LEU A 151 18.74 6.98 -21.26
CA LEU A 151 19.70 6.40 -22.18
C LEU A 151 20.62 7.48 -22.74
N ALA A 152 21.82 7.06 -23.14
CA ALA A 152 22.81 7.96 -23.71
C ALA A 152 22.25 8.64 -24.98
N ASP A 153 22.62 9.91 -25.17
CA ASP A 153 22.30 10.62 -26.41
C ASP A 153 22.80 9.83 -27.63
N ASN A 154 22.02 9.85 -28.70
CA ASN A 154 22.23 9.08 -29.93
C ASN A 154 21.96 7.58 -29.83
N THR A 155 21.45 7.08 -28.70
CA THR A 155 20.88 5.73 -28.64
C THR A 155 19.71 5.63 -29.61
N ALA A 156 19.63 4.56 -30.39
CA ALA A 156 18.58 4.40 -31.38
C ALA A 156 17.20 4.24 -30.72
N CYS A 157 16.19 4.87 -31.30
CA CYS A 157 14.78 4.67 -30.98
C CYS A 157 13.95 4.58 -32.27
N THR A 158 12.66 4.36 -32.15
CA THR A 158 11.74 4.18 -33.28
C THR A 158 11.77 5.40 -34.21
N ASN A 159 12.36 5.20 -35.39
CA ASN A 159 12.56 6.21 -36.44
C ASN A 159 13.42 7.42 -36.03
N GLY A 160 14.30 7.28 -35.04
CA GLY A 160 15.07 8.41 -34.54
C GLY A 160 16.21 8.04 -33.60
N VAL A 161 16.63 9.02 -32.81
CA VAL A 161 17.59 8.82 -31.72
C VAL A 161 17.15 9.53 -30.44
N CYS A 162 17.55 8.97 -29.30
CA CYS A 162 17.32 9.52 -27.98
C CYS A 162 18.16 10.77 -27.75
N CYS A 163 17.50 11.87 -27.36
CA CYS A 163 18.14 13.13 -27.02
C CYS A 163 17.55 13.66 -25.71
N SER A 164 18.39 13.77 -24.68
CA SER A 164 17.99 14.21 -23.34
C SER A 164 16.77 13.44 -22.80
N GLY A 165 16.76 12.12 -22.99
CA GLY A 165 15.70 11.25 -22.49
C GLY A 165 14.44 11.14 -23.33
N SER A 166 14.44 11.68 -24.55
CA SER A 166 13.27 11.61 -25.44
C SER A 166 13.65 11.23 -26.86
N CYS A 167 12.83 10.40 -27.49
CA CYS A 167 13.05 9.98 -28.87
C CYS A 167 12.79 11.14 -29.84
N THR A 168 13.83 11.57 -30.54
CA THR A 168 13.75 12.59 -31.59
C THR A 168 13.69 11.91 -32.95
N VAL A 169 12.51 11.94 -33.57
CA VAL A 169 12.23 11.28 -34.85
C VAL A 169 12.84 12.06 -36.02
N GLY A 170 13.36 11.33 -37.01
CA GLY A 170 13.84 11.89 -38.27
C GLY A 170 15.23 12.53 -38.22
N VAL A 171 15.96 12.36 -37.12
CA VAL A 171 17.35 12.80 -36.97
C VAL A 171 18.27 11.60 -36.72
N LEU A 172 19.51 11.70 -37.23
CA LEU A 172 20.53 10.64 -37.10
C LEU A 172 21.47 10.87 -35.92
N GLU A 173 21.58 12.11 -35.46
CA GLU A 173 22.35 12.51 -34.28
C GLU A 173 21.59 13.62 -33.58
N CYS A 174 21.71 13.68 -32.26
CA CYS A 174 21.15 14.75 -31.45
C CYS A 174 21.74 16.08 -31.89
N PRO A 175 20.90 17.13 -32.01
CA PRO A 175 21.40 18.46 -32.32
C PRO A 175 22.42 18.84 -31.25
N THR A 176 23.64 19.16 -31.68
CA THR A 176 24.70 19.59 -30.77
C THR A 176 24.17 20.71 -29.90
N SER A 177 24.21 20.53 -28.59
CA SER A 177 23.77 21.56 -27.65
C SER A 177 24.49 22.87 -27.95
N VAL A 178 23.76 23.86 -28.44
CA VAL A 178 24.32 25.19 -28.72
C VAL A 178 24.55 25.85 -27.37
N MET A 179 25.82 25.92 -26.95
CA MET A 179 26.20 26.64 -25.73
C MET A 179 26.00 28.13 -25.96
N CYS A 180 25.06 28.71 -25.24
CA CYS A 180 24.71 30.14 -25.28
C CYS A 180 25.85 31.12 -24.95
N TRP A 181 27.02 30.61 -24.59
CA TRP A 181 28.18 31.38 -24.10
C TRP A 181 29.47 31.04 -24.86
N SER A 182 29.41 30.24 -25.93
CA SER A 182 30.57 30.12 -26.83
C SER A 182 30.75 31.43 -27.61
N SER A 183 31.96 31.68 -28.13
CA SER A 183 32.27 32.88 -28.92
C SER A 183 31.42 33.02 -30.18
N GLU A 184 30.80 31.94 -30.65
CA GLU A 184 29.99 31.89 -31.86
C GLU A 184 28.51 32.26 -31.61
N TYR A 185 28.01 32.02 -30.40
CA TYR A 185 26.58 32.18 -30.05
C TYR A 185 26.33 33.22 -28.95
N SER A 186 27.36 33.99 -28.57
CA SER A 186 27.24 35.10 -27.62
C SER A 186 27.49 36.45 -28.28
N TYR A 187 26.76 37.48 -27.82
CA TYR A 187 27.07 38.87 -28.16
C TYR A 187 26.94 39.77 -26.93
N LEU A 188 27.69 40.88 -26.95
CA LEU A 188 27.66 41.90 -25.90
C LEU A 188 26.79 43.07 -26.36
N LYS A 189 25.74 43.40 -25.60
CA LYS A 189 24.97 44.64 -25.79
C LYS A 189 25.14 45.54 -24.58
N ARG A 190 25.42 46.82 -24.86
CA ARG A 190 25.63 47.84 -23.85
C ARG A 190 24.28 48.34 -23.36
N ALA A 191 24.03 48.23 -22.06
CA ALA A 191 22.87 48.80 -21.39
C ALA A 191 23.39 49.55 -20.17
N THR A 192 23.24 50.87 -20.17
CA THR A 192 23.89 51.79 -19.21
C THR A 192 25.42 51.64 -19.19
N SER A 193 26.06 51.86 -18.04
CA SER A 193 27.52 51.74 -17.81
C SER A 193 28.03 50.30 -17.84
N GLN A 194 27.16 49.31 -18.03
CA GLN A 194 27.49 47.89 -17.93
C GLN A 194 27.35 47.18 -19.29
N LEU A 195 28.24 46.24 -19.56
CA LEU A 195 28.11 45.29 -20.67
C LEU A 195 27.28 44.11 -20.20
N ARG A 196 26.26 43.73 -20.98
CA ARG A 196 25.45 42.52 -20.73
C ARG A 196 25.72 41.52 -21.86
N LYS A 197 25.87 40.25 -21.49
CA LYS A 197 26.00 39.12 -22.42
C LYS A 197 24.62 38.61 -22.82
N PHE A 198 24.47 38.21 -24.08
CA PHE A 198 23.23 37.71 -24.68
C PHE A 198 23.49 36.41 -25.46
N CYS A 199 22.52 35.50 -25.45
CA CYS A 199 22.54 34.29 -26.26
C CYS A 199 21.79 34.48 -27.57
N LYS A 200 22.35 33.97 -28.67
CA LYS A 200 21.74 33.92 -30.00
C LYS A 200 21.10 32.55 -30.23
N CYS A 201 19.76 32.47 -30.31
CA CYS A 201 19.08 31.27 -30.82
C CYS A 201 19.22 31.21 -32.36
N ALA A 202 19.12 30.01 -32.95
CA ALA A 202 19.27 29.77 -34.39
C ALA A 202 18.30 30.60 -35.26
N GLU A 203 17.18 31.06 -34.71
CA GLU A 203 16.14 31.86 -35.38
C GLU A 203 15.93 33.25 -34.77
N GLY A 204 16.99 33.93 -34.32
CA GLY A 204 16.93 35.39 -34.11
C GLY A 204 16.19 35.89 -32.86
N THR A 205 15.69 35.02 -31.98
CA THR A 205 15.22 35.45 -30.64
C THR A 205 16.28 35.36 -29.56
N TYR A 206 16.15 36.20 -28.53
CA TYR A 206 17.17 36.47 -27.52
C TYR A 206 16.68 36.12 -26.11
N GLY A 207 17.39 35.23 -25.40
CA GLY A 207 17.15 34.93 -23.99
C GLY A 207 18.11 35.70 -23.07
N TYR A 208 17.70 35.96 -21.83
CA TYR A 208 18.57 36.60 -20.82
C TYR A 208 18.54 35.89 -19.47
N SER A 209 19.61 36.07 -18.70
CA SER A 209 19.66 35.81 -17.26
C SER A 209 20.22 37.04 -16.53
N SER A 210 19.52 37.58 -15.53
CA SER A 210 20.14 38.41 -14.49
C SER A 210 20.24 37.64 -13.19
N TYR A 211 21.25 37.98 -12.40
CA TYR A 211 21.52 37.42 -11.09
C TYR A 211 21.17 38.44 -10.00
N SER A 212 20.35 38.04 -9.03
CA SER A 212 20.21 38.75 -7.74
C SER A 212 20.26 37.71 -6.63
N TYR A 213 21.03 37.99 -5.58
CA TYR A 213 21.31 37.04 -4.50
C TYR A 213 20.31 37.22 -3.35
N SER A 214 19.50 36.19 -3.10
CA SER A 214 18.94 35.89 -1.79
C SER A 214 18.67 34.37 -1.67
N LEU A 215 18.82 33.82 -0.47
CA LEU A 215 18.64 32.39 -0.17
C LEU A 215 17.14 32.04 -0.19
N GLY A 216 16.70 31.40 -1.28
CA GLY A 216 15.31 30.98 -1.50
C GLY A 216 14.81 31.38 -2.90
N ARG A 217 13.85 30.61 -3.45
CA ARG A 217 13.15 30.79 -4.76
C ARG A 217 13.74 31.86 -5.69
N LYS A 218 14.40 31.43 -6.78
CA LYS A 218 15.01 32.34 -7.75
C LYS A 218 13.94 32.97 -8.64
N SER A 219 14.08 34.26 -8.92
CA SER A 219 13.26 34.95 -9.91
C SER A 219 13.91 34.80 -11.28
N ALA A 220 13.29 34.04 -12.17
CA ALA A 220 13.57 34.09 -13.60
C ALA A 220 12.65 35.12 -14.23
N TYR A 221 13.02 35.69 -15.37
CA TYR A 221 12.21 36.66 -16.08
C TYR A 221 12.02 36.13 -17.50
N GLN A 222 10.75 35.98 -17.89
CA GLN A 222 10.35 35.50 -19.20
C GLN A 222 9.91 36.71 -20.04
N TYR A 223 10.32 36.75 -21.31
CA TYR A 223 9.87 37.77 -22.27
C TYR A 223 8.85 37.19 -23.26
N ILE A 224 7.94 38.04 -23.73
CA ILE A 224 7.10 37.82 -24.91
C ILE A 224 7.54 38.86 -25.94
N ASP A 225 8.00 38.39 -27.10
CA ASP A 225 8.39 39.27 -28.21
C ASP A 225 7.12 39.82 -28.89
N SER A 226 7.05 41.13 -29.07
CA SER A 226 5.95 41.81 -29.80
C SER A 226 6.36 42.26 -31.21
N GLY A 227 7.58 41.95 -31.66
CA GLY A 227 8.08 42.28 -33.01
C GLY A 227 8.70 43.69 -33.13
N ASP A 228 8.61 44.51 -32.09
CA ASP A 228 9.01 45.91 -32.11
C ASP A 228 10.11 46.10 -31.06
N ASN A 229 11.36 46.17 -31.51
CA ASN A 229 12.58 46.12 -30.70
C ASN A 229 12.79 47.28 -29.68
N GLU A 230 11.73 48.04 -29.34
CA GLU A 230 11.79 49.27 -28.55
C GLU A 230 10.93 49.30 -27.28
N ASN A 231 10.13 48.27 -26.95
CA ASN A 231 9.46 48.21 -25.64
C ASN A 231 9.46 46.80 -25.04
N TRP A 232 10.04 46.68 -23.84
CA TRP A 232 10.20 45.42 -23.13
C TRP A 232 9.44 45.48 -21.80
N GLU A 233 8.47 44.59 -21.59
CA GLU A 233 7.89 44.36 -20.28
C GLU A 233 8.39 43.00 -19.75
N ALA A 234 8.85 42.98 -18.50
CA ALA A 234 9.40 41.79 -17.86
C ALA A 234 8.53 41.39 -16.68
N MET A 235 8.08 40.14 -16.63
CA MET A 235 7.36 39.61 -15.48
C MET A 235 8.24 38.65 -14.67
N PRO A 236 8.27 38.77 -13.33
CA PRO A 236 9.01 37.85 -12.47
C PRO A 236 8.29 36.50 -12.39
N VAL A 237 9.03 35.41 -12.61
CA VAL A 237 8.55 34.04 -12.42
C VAL A 237 9.34 33.40 -11.29
N SER A 238 8.63 32.89 -10.29
CA SER A 238 9.23 32.20 -9.15
C SER A 238 9.48 30.73 -9.50
N THR A 239 10.75 30.31 -9.49
CA THR A 239 11.13 28.91 -9.77
C THR A 239 11.92 28.30 -8.61
N ARG A 240 11.64 27.01 -8.32
CA ARG A 240 12.39 26.19 -7.35
C ARG A 240 13.70 25.64 -7.94
N ASN A 241 13.83 25.61 -9.26
CA ASN A 241 15.02 25.10 -9.93
C ASN A 241 15.95 26.28 -10.25
N PRO A 242 17.26 26.15 -10.01
CA PRO A 242 18.25 27.00 -10.68
C PRO A 242 17.96 26.96 -12.18
N ALA A 243 17.96 28.11 -12.86
CA ALA A 243 17.77 28.12 -14.30
C ALA A 243 18.95 27.35 -14.94
N TYR A 244 18.68 26.14 -15.42
CA TYR A 244 19.65 25.27 -16.12
C TYR A 244 19.38 25.23 -17.62
N ARG A 245 18.22 25.71 -18.06
CA ARG A 245 17.79 25.72 -19.45
C ARG A 245 16.92 26.95 -19.75
N VAL A 246 17.09 27.52 -20.93
CA VAL A 246 16.27 28.60 -21.49
C VAL A 246 15.46 28.07 -22.66
N ARG A 247 14.22 28.55 -22.83
CA ARG A 247 13.36 28.19 -23.95
C ARG A 247 13.35 29.31 -24.98
N CYS A 248 13.70 29.03 -26.22
CA CYS A 248 13.62 29.99 -27.33
C CYS A 248 12.18 30.09 -27.87
N SER A 249 11.91 31.09 -28.72
CA SER A 249 10.57 31.36 -29.27
C SER A 249 10.08 30.28 -30.26
N ASP A 250 11.02 29.54 -30.85
CA ASP A 250 10.79 28.33 -31.65
C ASP A 250 10.31 27.13 -30.79
N GLY A 251 10.30 27.27 -29.46
CA GLY A 251 9.88 26.24 -28.51
C GLY A 251 11.00 25.35 -27.99
N SER A 252 12.23 25.47 -28.53
CA SER A 252 13.39 24.64 -28.22
C SER A 252 14.04 25.01 -26.87
N TRP A 253 14.60 24.03 -26.17
CA TRP A 253 15.31 24.23 -24.90
C TRP A 253 16.83 24.19 -25.08
N TYR A 254 17.54 25.11 -24.40
CA TYR A 254 19.00 25.21 -24.44
C TYR A 254 19.58 25.28 -23.03
N TYR A 255 20.61 24.48 -22.76
CA TYR A 255 21.29 24.46 -21.46
C TYR A 255 22.13 25.72 -21.24
N THR A 256 22.11 26.25 -20.01
CA THR A 256 22.97 27.35 -19.57
C THR A 256 24.04 26.80 -18.64
N ASN A 257 25.32 27.07 -18.91
CA ASN A 257 26.41 26.72 -18.01
C ASN A 257 26.35 27.57 -16.71
N GLN A 258 26.82 27.01 -15.59
CA GLN A 258 27.20 27.82 -14.43
C GLN A 258 28.41 28.66 -14.82
N ASP A 259 28.26 29.98 -14.91
CA ASP A 259 29.42 30.86 -14.98
C ASP A 259 30.03 30.98 -13.56
N TYR A 260 31.07 30.17 -13.34
CA TYR A 260 32.17 30.56 -12.46
C TYR A 260 32.86 31.77 -13.10
N TYR A 261 33.01 32.88 -12.37
CA TYR A 261 34.15 33.76 -12.57
C TYR A 261 34.64 34.30 -11.24
N MET A 262 35.93 34.02 -10.99
CA MET A 262 36.74 34.69 -9.99
C MET A 262 36.88 36.17 -10.35
N GLY A 263 36.71 37.00 -9.32
CA GLY A 263 36.90 38.44 -9.30
C GLY A 263 36.48 38.95 -7.94
#